data_AF-A0A3N4LN06-F1
#
_entry.id   AF-A0A3N4LN06-F1
#
_cell.length_a   1.000
_cell.length_b   1.000
_cell.length_c   1.000
_cell.angle_alpha   90.00
_cell.angle_beta   90.00
_cell.angle_gamma   90.00
#
_symmetry.space_group_name_H-M   'P 1'
#
loop_
_entity.id
_entity.type
_entity.pdbx_description
1 polymer ?
#
loop_
_entity_poly.entity_id
_entity_poly.type
_entity_poly.pdbx_seq_one_letter_code
_entity_poly.pdbx_strand_id
1 'polypeptide(L)'
;MATYPDFSCQRPSGGSSAYWNYKLEGEEVEEDTKPITFSLESINPQSDCPLFSRIPPEIRSLIFEYALKDYEDKLKLYEDATSYKRPDSLAPRRTDTELLRTCKRIYTEAWYLPWASAEHSFYLAWAVRSPPSVTSVRKMQRVLNALHVSHVEPTIGHVKVFAQLCELEGGGKLMEIMDMKYFHPKVVTITIRHTDWWEWEMDMPLRFGEKWVDVCVFPESMKELRIAFESLERKKASVDQVAEQAIKKWEFERKDGVIMSAEGCVPSIMRWSGASTWEGRRWLRDETKPNQLDYYVATVTWRPVMKEPASVLPTGAADSQAPRQRKRKTAKPLQAEEDERLITDMDSVLVAFLEHAGVPEHTPADEVQRLLRDYREMNYSVWDPEDWIRNFSEEDENEYSLNDDWDGYDNEFNFNDDLWDSDDNYVEGEDNYEDIEL
;
A
#
# COMPACT_ATOMS: atom_id res chain seq x y z
N MET A 1 -12.45 4.51 35.17
CA MET A 1 -11.75 3.68 34.16
C MET A 1 -12.81 3.22 33.17
N ALA A 2 -13.10 4.04 32.17
CA ALA A 2 -14.04 3.71 31.11
C ALA A 2 -13.25 3.13 29.94
N THR A 3 -13.61 1.93 29.50
CA THR A 3 -13.06 1.24 28.34
C THR A 3 -13.60 1.90 27.07
N TYR A 4 -12.69 2.46 26.27
CA TYR A 4 -12.99 3.05 24.96
C TYR A 4 -13.47 1.98 23.97
N PRO A 5 -14.29 2.32 22.95
CA PRO A 5 -14.52 1.43 21.83
C PRO A 5 -13.18 1.16 21.13
N ASP A 6 -12.88 -0.13 21.04
CA ASP A 6 -11.60 -0.67 20.61
C ASP A 6 -11.54 -0.67 19.07
N PHE A 7 -10.80 0.28 18.48
CA PHE A 7 -10.43 0.25 17.06
C PHE A 7 -9.17 -0.60 16.81
N SER A 8 -8.74 -1.42 17.78
CA SER A 8 -7.61 -2.32 17.58
C SER A 8 -7.97 -3.52 16.72
N CYS A 9 -7.08 -3.87 15.79
CA CYS A 9 -7.07 -5.18 15.16
C CYS A 9 -6.70 -6.23 16.22
N GLN A 10 -7.68 -6.72 16.99
CA GLN A 10 -7.48 -7.91 17.81
C GLN A 10 -7.38 -9.16 16.92
N ARG A 11 -6.44 -10.05 17.25
CA ARG A 11 -6.38 -11.39 16.64
C ARG A 11 -7.66 -12.18 16.96
N PRO A 12 -8.36 -12.79 16.00
CA PRO A 12 -9.49 -13.64 16.33
C PRO A 12 -8.97 -14.92 16.99
N SER A 13 -9.43 -15.16 18.22
CA SER A 13 -9.40 -16.46 18.89
C SER A 13 -10.68 -17.22 18.50
N GLY A 14 -10.55 -18.51 18.19
CA GLY A 14 -11.49 -19.24 17.36
C GLY A 14 -12.89 -19.50 17.93
N GLY A 15 -13.82 -19.85 17.03
CA GLY A 15 -15.02 -20.65 17.33
C GLY A 15 -16.34 -20.25 16.66
N SER A 16 -16.70 -20.97 15.58
CA SER A 16 -18.06 -21.38 15.14
C SER A 16 -19.09 -20.35 14.59
N SER A 17 -19.18 -20.33 13.25
CA SER A 17 -20.35 -20.62 12.39
C SER A 17 -21.73 -19.98 12.62
N ALA A 18 -22.20 -19.24 11.61
CA ALA A 18 -23.54 -19.39 11.04
C ALA A 18 -23.53 -18.99 9.55
N TYR A 19 -23.91 -19.94 8.68
CA TYR A 19 -23.84 -19.88 7.23
C TYR A 19 -25.11 -19.26 6.61
N TRP A 20 -24.94 -18.45 5.56
CA TRP A 20 -26.00 -18.12 4.61
C TRP A 20 -25.44 -18.14 3.18
N ASN A 21 -26.00 -19.02 2.34
CA ASN A 21 -25.69 -19.14 0.91
C ASN A 21 -26.55 -18.16 0.11
N TYR A 22 -25.96 -17.29 -0.70
CA TYR A 22 -26.66 -16.69 -1.85
C TYR A 22 -25.76 -16.64 -3.08
N LYS A 23 -26.34 -17.08 -4.19
CA LYS A 23 -25.80 -17.14 -5.55
C LYS A 23 -26.15 -15.81 -6.24
N LEU A 24 -25.19 -15.10 -6.82
CA LEU A 24 -25.48 -13.93 -7.67
C LEU A 24 -24.87 -14.11 -9.06
N GLU A 25 -25.77 -14.14 -10.03
CA GLU A 25 -25.56 -13.91 -11.45
C GLU A 25 -25.54 -12.39 -11.68
N GLY A 26 -24.61 -11.87 -12.50
CA GLY A 26 -24.63 -10.47 -12.93
C GLY A 26 -23.32 -10.02 -13.55
N GLU A 27 -23.32 -9.79 -14.87
CA GLU A 27 -22.25 -9.18 -15.67
C GLU A 27 -22.08 -7.68 -15.33
N GLU A 28 -20.85 -7.22 -15.05
CA GLU A 28 -20.52 -5.78 -15.05
C GLU A 28 -19.27 -5.44 -15.89
N VAL A 29 -19.56 -4.74 -16.99
CA VAL A 29 -18.82 -3.72 -17.76
C VAL A 29 -17.31 -3.92 -18.01
N GLU A 30 -17.00 -4.49 -19.18
CA GLU A 30 -15.66 -4.89 -19.64
C GLU A 30 -14.94 -3.84 -20.54
N GLU A 31 -15.48 -2.63 -20.69
CA GLU A 31 -15.20 -1.77 -21.87
C GLU A 31 -14.14 -0.66 -21.68
N ASP A 32 -13.88 -0.20 -20.45
CA ASP A 32 -13.21 1.09 -20.21
C ASP A 32 -11.66 1.06 -20.27
N THR A 33 -11.05 -0.12 -20.41
CA THR A 33 -9.57 -0.28 -20.40
C THR A 33 -8.98 -0.73 -21.74
N LYS A 34 -9.79 -0.89 -22.79
CA LYS A 34 -9.29 -1.29 -24.11
C LYS A 34 -8.76 -0.05 -24.86
N PRO A 35 -7.53 -0.09 -25.42
CA PRO A 35 -7.01 1.01 -26.19
C PRO A 35 -7.86 1.22 -27.44
N ILE A 36 -8.06 2.48 -27.81
CA ILE A 36 -8.77 2.82 -29.04
C ILE A 36 -7.92 2.36 -30.22
N THR A 37 -8.45 1.43 -31.00
CA THR A 37 -7.79 0.96 -32.21
C THR A 37 -8.28 1.76 -33.42
N PHE A 38 -7.36 2.12 -34.31
CA PHE A 38 -7.67 2.83 -35.55
C PHE A 38 -7.22 1.98 -36.75
N SER A 39 -8.00 2.00 -37.82
CA SER A 39 -7.51 1.51 -39.12
C SER A 39 -6.34 2.40 -39.58
N LEU A 40 -5.24 1.78 -40.04
CA LEU A 40 -4.05 2.48 -40.54
C LEU A 40 -4.39 3.46 -41.67
N GLU A 41 -5.33 3.10 -42.53
CA GLU A 41 -5.80 3.95 -43.64
C GLU A 41 -6.52 5.22 -43.15
N SER A 42 -7.03 5.20 -41.92
CA SER A 42 -7.76 6.31 -41.32
C SER A 42 -6.85 7.28 -40.53
N ILE A 43 -5.56 6.98 -40.43
CA ILE A 43 -4.57 7.80 -39.71
C ILE A 43 -3.90 8.74 -40.71
N ASN A 44 -4.18 10.03 -40.59
CA ASN A 44 -3.48 11.04 -41.37
C ASN A 44 -1.99 11.09 -40.93
N PRO A 45 -1.03 10.96 -41.86
CA PRO A 45 0.39 11.00 -41.54
C PRO A 45 0.86 12.37 -41.03
N GLN A 46 0.06 13.44 -41.07
CA GLN A 46 0.46 14.76 -40.57
C GLN A 46 1.75 15.28 -41.23
N SER A 47 1.96 15.01 -42.53
CA SER A 47 3.19 15.39 -43.26
C SER A 47 3.45 16.90 -43.31
N ASP A 48 2.41 17.72 -43.12
CA ASP A 48 2.53 19.18 -43.06
C ASP A 48 2.94 19.69 -41.67
N CYS A 49 2.88 18.84 -40.63
CA CYS A 49 3.25 19.18 -39.26
C CYS A 49 4.75 19.01 -39.05
N PRO A 50 5.50 20.04 -38.62
CA PRO A 50 6.94 19.92 -38.36
C PRO A 50 7.30 18.83 -37.35
N LEU A 51 6.40 18.55 -36.39
CA LEU A 51 6.57 17.45 -35.43
C LEU A 51 6.73 16.11 -36.16
N PHE A 52 5.97 15.86 -37.22
CA PHE A 52 6.01 14.58 -37.94
C PHE A 52 6.87 14.59 -39.21
N SER A 53 7.15 15.77 -39.77
CA SER A 53 7.91 15.92 -41.02
C SER A 53 9.38 16.23 -40.83
N ARG A 54 9.79 16.75 -39.66
CA ARG A 54 11.18 17.11 -39.36
C ARG A 54 11.77 16.40 -38.16
N ILE A 55 10.94 16.06 -37.16
CA ILE A 55 11.41 15.46 -35.92
C ILE A 55 11.34 13.94 -36.03
N PRO A 56 12.46 13.21 -35.84
CA PRO A 56 12.48 11.77 -35.94
C PRO A 56 11.71 11.12 -34.78
N PRO A 57 11.24 9.87 -34.93
CA PRO A 57 10.40 9.19 -33.94
C PRO A 57 10.98 9.19 -32.52
N GLU A 58 12.30 8.99 -32.38
CA GLU A 58 12.98 8.91 -31.09
C GLU A 58 12.87 10.22 -30.30
N ILE A 59 12.99 11.36 -30.99
CA ILE A 59 12.84 12.67 -30.36
C ILE A 59 11.37 12.97 -30.08
N ARG A 60 10.44 12.50 -30.92
CA ARG A 60 9.00 12.61 -30.63
C ARG A 60 8.62 11.82 -29.38
N SER A 61 9.14 10.61 -29.21
CA SER A 61 8.94 9.82 -27.99
C SER A 61 9.37 10.59 -26.75
N LEU A 62 10.54 11.24 -26.76
CA LEU A 62 10.99 12.08 -25.65
C LEU A 62 10.06 13.28 -25.40
N ILE A 63 9.55 13.92 -26.46
CA ILE A 63 8.58 15.01 -26.34
C ILE A 63 7.29 14.50 -25.69
N PHE A 64 6.79 13.35 -26.13
CA PHE A 64 5.56 12.75 -25.60
C PHE A 64 5.74 12.29 -24.16
N GLU A 65 6.86 11.67 -23.81
CA GLU A 65 7.20 11.29 -22.43
C GLU A 65 7.23 12.51 -21.50
N TYR A 66 7.79 13.63 -21.96
CA TYR A 66 7.81 14.86 -21.17
C TYR A 66 6.42 15.49 -21.04
N ALA A 67 5.65 15.55 -22.14
CA ALA A 67 4.33 16.16 -22.16
C ALA A 67 3.27 15.35 -21.41
N LEU A 68 3.40 14.02 -21.41
CA LEU A 68 2.52 13.07 -20.71
C LEU A 68 3.15 12.59 -19.40
N LYS A 69 4.08 13.37 -18.85
CA LYS A 69 4.73 13.03 -17.59
C LYS A 69 3.71 13.19 -16.46
N ASP A 70 3.66 12.16 -15.64
CA ASP A 70 2.90 12.13 -14.40
C ASP A 70 3.45 13.17 -13.38
N TYR A 71 2.55 13.86 -12.68
CA TYR A 71 2.86 14.86 -11.64
C TYR A 71 1.79 14.92 -10.54
N GLU A 72 2.11 15.54 -9.39
CA GLU A 72 1.12 15.80 -8.34
C GLU A 72 0.25 17.02 -8.69
N ASP A 73 -1.08 16.86 -8.71
CA ASP A 73 -2.03 17.95 -8.98
C ASP A 73 -2.13 18.88 -7.77
N LYS A 74 -1.20 19.85 -7.69
CA LYS A 74 -1.11 20.81 -6.57
C LYS A 74 -2.31 21.75 -6.45
N LEU A 75 -3.25 21.73 -7.39
CA LEU A 75 -4.53 22.43 -7.26
C LEU A 75 -5.53 21.66 -6.39
N LYS A 76 -5.26 20.37 -6.15
CA LYS A 76 -6.07 19.46 -5.34
C LYS A 76 -5.24 18.87 -4.20
N LEU A 77 -4.67 19.74 -3.38
CA LEU A 77 -3.94 19.30 -2.19
C LEU A 77 -4.86 18.48 -1.30
N TYR A 78 -4.31 17.42 -0.72
CA TYR A 78 -5.01 16.72 0.35
C TYR A 78 -5.25 17.66 1.53
N GLU A 79 -6.33 17.43 2.26
CA GLU A 79 -6.65 18.17 3.47
C GLU A 79 -5.59 17.92 4.55
N ASP A 80 -5.28 18.95 5.34
CA ASP A 80 -4.30 18.84 6.42
C ASP A 80 -4.72 17.79 7.45
N ALA A 81 -6.02 17.61 7.64
CA ALA A 81 -6.59 16.67 8.61
C ALA A 81 -6.62 15.20 8.14
N THR A 82 -5.68 14.78 7.28
CA THR A 82 -5.64 13.43 6.72
C THR A 82 -4.32 12.73 7.06
N SER A 83 -4.39 11.43 7.38
CA SER A 83 -3.23 10.63 7.73
C SER A 83 -2.34 10.26 6.53
N TYR A 84 -2.76 10.57 5.30
CA TYR A 84 -2.02 10.27 4.08
C TYR A 84 -1.34 11.49 3.44
N LYS A 85 -1.64 12.72 3.90
CA LYS A 85 -0.93 13.91 3.44
C LYS A 85 0.48 13.94 4.02
N ARG A 86 1.49 14.03 3.14
CA ARG A 86 2.91 14.05 3.52
C ARG A 86 3.76 14.75 2.46
N PRO A 87 5.02 15.14 2.76
CA PRO A 87 5.83 15.96 1.85
C PRO A 87 6.08 15.36 0.46
N ASP A 88 6.08 14.04 0.35
CA ASP A 88 6.28 13.24 -0.86
C ASP A 88 4.98 12.55 -1.35
N SER A 89 3.83 12.97 -0.81
CA SER A 89 2.48 12.69 -1.30
C SER A 89 1.52 13.80 -0.83
N LEU A 90 1.56 14.95 -1.53
CA LEU A 90 0.80 16.14 -1.15
C LEU A 90 -0.57 16.22 -1.81
N ALA A 91 -0.72 15.56 -2.96
CA ALA A 91 -1.91 15.60 -3.79
C ALA A 91 -2.05 14.32 -4.62
N PRO A 92 -3.24 14.07 -5.20
CA PRO A 92 -3.42 13.02 -6.20
C PRO A 92 -2.46 13.21 -7.39
N ARG A 93 -1.99 12.08 -7.93
CA ARG A 93 -1.17 12.09 -9.14
C ARG A 93 -2.05 12.18 -10.38
N ARG A 94 -1.60 12.93 -11.37
CA ARG A 94 -2.30 13.20 -12.61
C ARG A 94 -1.34 13.20 -13.79
N THR A 95 -1.84 12.77 -14.94
CA THR A 95 -1.22 12.97 -16.24
C THR A 95 -2.20 13.72 -17.13
N ASP A 96 -1.75 14.81 -17.75
CA ASP A 96 -2.55 15.54 -18.72
C ASP A 96 -2.58 14.78 -20.05
N THR A 97 -3.78 14.42 -20.50
CA THR A 97 -4.00 13.54 -21.66
C THR A 97 -4.56 14.27 -22.87
N GLU A 98 -4.71 15.60 -22.79
CA GLU A 98 -5.21 16.48 -23.85
C GLU A 98 -4.40 16.32 -25.14
N LEU A 99 -3.08 16.11 -25.02
CA LEU A 99 -2.20 15.83 -26.15
C LEU A 99 -2.66 14.59 -26.93
N LEU A 100 -3.10 13.52 -26.25
CA LEU A 100 -3.56 12.28 -26.88
C LEU A 100 -4.84 12.49 -27.72
N ARG A 101 -5.60 13.55 -27.43
CA ARG A 101 -6.86 13.88 -28.12
C ARG A 101 -6.64 14.75 -29.36
N THR A 102 -5.42 15.20 -29.63
CA THR A 102 -5.13 16.13 -30.73
C THR A 102 -5.22 15.46 -32.11
N CYS A 103 -4.62 14.28 -32.29
CA CYS A 103 -4.77 13.50 -33.52
C CYS A 103 -4.46 12.01 -33.29
N LYS A 104 -5.00 11.16 -34.19
CA LYS A 104 -4.79 9.71 -34.14
C LYS A 104 -3.32 9.31 -34.18
N ARG A 105 -2.47 10.05 -34.90
CA ARG A 105 -1.04 9.73 -35.01
C ARG A 105 -0.30 9.91 -33.68
N ILE A 106 -0.63 10.97 -32.93
CA ILE A 106 -0.10 11.16 -31.57
C ILE A 106 -0.61 10.05 -30.65
N TYR A 107 -1.92 9.78 -30.68
CA TYR A 107 -2.50 8.71 -29.88
C TYR A 107 -1.78 7.38 -30.11
N THR A 108 -1.59 6.95 -31.37
CA THR A 108 -0.92 5.68 -31.68
C THR A 108 0.53 5.61 -31.23
N GLU A 109 1.25 6.73 -31.18
CA GLU A 109 2.65 6.76 -30.73
C GLU A 109 2.78 6.88 -29.19
N ALA A 110 1.73 7.30 -28.47
CA ALA A 110 1.90 7.79 -27.09
C ALA A 110 0.81 7.39 -26.07
N TRP A 111 -0.29 6.74 -26.47
CA TRP A 111 -1.45 6.48 -25.60
C TRP A 111 -1.12 5.72 -24.31
N TYR A 112 -0.07 4.92 -24.33
CA TYR A 112 0.34 4.06 -23.22
C TYR A 112 1.17 4.78 -22.15
N LEU A 113 1.78 5.92 -22.50
CA LEU A 113 2.72 6.64 -21.63
C LEU A 113 2.13 7.04 -20.27
N PRO A 114 0.87 7.53 -20.16
CA PRO A 114 0.27 7.86 -18.87
C PRO A 114 0.26 6.73 -17.85
N TRP A 115 0.37 5.47 -18.29
CA TRP A 115 0.40 4.29 -17.43
C TRP A 115 1.80 3.70 -17.32
N ALA A 116 2.50 3.60 -18.45
CA ALA A 116 3.78 2.91 -18.54
C ALA A 116 4.93 3.64 -17.85
N SER A 117 4.86 4.98 -17.73
CA SER A 117 5.92 5.80 -17.14
C SER A 117 5.52 6.48 -15.82
N ALA A 118 4.26 6.37 -15.41
CA ALA A 118 3.77 6.98 -14.17
C ALA A 118 4.31 6.29 -12.92
N GLU A 119 4.46 7.09 -11.84
CA GLU A 119 4.58 6.55 -10.49
C GLU A 119 3.22 6.03 -10.01
N HIS A 120 3.20 4.79 -9.55
CA HIS A 120 1.98 4.13 -9.06
C HIS A 120 1.98 4.05 -7.54
N SER A 121 0.82 4.28 -6.91
CA SER A 121 0.67 4.21 -5.46
C SER A 121 -0.44 3.22 -5.08
N PHE A 122 -0.14 2.33 -4.15
CA PHE A 122 -1.08 1.36 -3.58
C PHE A 122 -1.19 1.59 -2.07
N TYR A 123 -2.39 1.38 -1.52
CA TYR A 123 -2.68 1.53 -0.10
C TYR A 123 -3.14 0.18 0.44
N LEU A 124 -2.28 -0.44 1.26
CA LEU A 124 -2.59 -1.61 2.08
C LEU A 124 -3.07 -1.11 3.44
N ALA A 125 -4.23 -0.46 3.45
CA ALA A 125 -4.78 0.19 4.62
C ALA A 125 -6.30 0.26 4.52
N TRP A 126 -6.95 0.52 5.65
CA TRP A 126 -8.37 0.85 5.68
C TRP A 126 -8.68 2.10 4.85
N ALA A 127 -9.90 2.15 4.30
CA ALA A 127 -10.32 3.18 3.34
C ALA A 127 -10.08 4.61 3.85
N VAL A 128 -10.39 4.89 5.13
CA VAL A 128 -10.20 6.19 5.79
C VAL A 128 -8.73 6.65 5.83
N ARG A 129 -7.78 5.74 5.63
CA ARG A 129 -6.33 6.00 5.63
C ARG A 129 -5.72 6.05 4.24
N SER A 130 -6.56 6.04 3.23
CA SER A 130 -6.19 6.18 1.82
C SER A 130 -6.93 7.36 1.20
N PRO A 131 -6.35 8.00 0.17
CA PRO A 131 -7.07 8.97 -0.64
C PRO A 131 -8.36 8.37 -1.23
N PRO A 132 -9.41 9.16 -1.49
CA PRO A 132 -10.68 8.66 -2.04
C PRO A 132 -10.56 7.98 -3.41
N SER A 133 -9.53 8.29 -4.19
CA SER A 133 -9.34 7.75 -5.54
C SER A 133 -7.97 7.10 -5.66
N VAL A 134 -7.91 5.80 -5.38
CA VAL A 134 -6.70 4.98 -5.50
C VAL A 134 -6.86 3.94 -6.61
N THR A 135 -5.76 3.62 -7.30
CA THR A 135 -5.75 2.55 -8.30
C THR A 135 -5.70 1.19 -7.60
N SER A 136 -6.71 0.36 -7.82
CA SER A 136 -6.71 -1.02 -7.32
C SER A 136 -5.78 -1.94 -8.12
N VAL A 137 -5.37 -3.06 -7.52
CA VAL A 137 -4.60 -4.12 -8.20
C VAL A 137 -5.34 -4.62 -9.44
N ARG A 138 -6.65 -4.89 -9.32
CA ARG A 138 -7.50 -5.32 -10.45
C ARG A 138 -7.49 -4.30 -11.60
N LYS A 139 -7.64 -3.02 -11.30
CA LYS A 139 -7.63 -1.95 -12.32
C LYS A 139 -6.26 -1.86 -12.99
N MET A 140 -5.18 -1.90 -12.22
CA MET A 140 -3.82 -1.89 -12.76
C MET A 140 -3.55 -3.13 -13.62
N GLN A 141 -3.97 -4.32 -13.19
CA GLN A 141 -3.80 -5.55 -13.95
C GLN A 141 -4.52 -5.50 -15.31
N ARG A 142 -5.72 -4.92 -15.38
CA ARG A 142 -6.44 -4.70 -16.64
C ARG A 142 -5.64 -3.82 -17.60
N VAL A 143 -5.07 -2.72 -17.09
CA VAL A 143 -4.19 -1.83 -17.88
C VAL A 143 -2.94 -2.57 -18.37
N LEU A 144 -2.27 -3.32 -17.48
CA LEU A 144 -1.08 -4.09 -17.85
C LEU A 144 -1.36 -5.14 -18.93
N ASN A 145 -2.52 -5.80 -18.86
CA ASN A 145 -2.95 -6.74 -19.91
C ASN A 145 -3.16 -6.02 -21.25
N ALA A 146 -3.80 -4.84 -21.24
CA ALA A 146 -4.01 -4.04 -22.44
C ALA A 146 -2.70 -3.57 -23.08
N LEU A 147 -1.72 -3.16 -22.26
CA LEU A 147 -0.38 -2.82 -22.71
C LEU A 147 0.33 -4.02 -23.35
N HIS A 148 0.28 -5.18 -22.69
CA HIS A 148 0.90 -6.39 -23.19
C HIS A 148 0.31 -6.86 -24.52
N VAL A 149 -1.03 -6.87 -24.66
CA VAL A 149 -1.72 -7.19 -25.93
C VAL A 149 -1.33 -6.22 -27.05
N SER A 150 -1.00 -4.98 -26.69
CA SER A 150 -0.54 -3.96 -27.63
C SER A 150 0.97 -3.99 -27.89
N HIS A 151 1.68 -5.02 -27.38
CA HIS A 151 3.13 -5.18 -27.46
C HIS A 151 3.92 -4.00 -26.86
N VAL A 152 3.33 -3.34 -25.86
CA VAL A 152 3.98 -2.29 -25.06
C VAL A 152 4.49 -2.91 -23.76
N GLU A 153 5.79 -2.86 -23.56
CA GLU A 153 6.42 -3.25 -22.30
C GLU A 153 6.56 -2.02 -21.38
N PRO A 154 5.83 -1.96 -20.24
CA PRO A 154 5.85 -0.79 -19.39
C PRO A 154 7.17 -0.63 -18.62
N THR A 155 7.68 0.59 -18.56
CA THR A 155 8.87 0.96 -17.78
C THR A 155 8.46 1.60 -16.46
N ILE A 156 7.93 0.80 -15.53
CA ILE A 156 7.47 1.30 -14.22
C ILE A 156 8.68 1.69 -13.38
N GLY A 157 8.92 3.01 -13.26
CA GLY A 157 10.08 3.55 -12.55
C GLY A 157 10.01 3.34 -11.04
N HIS A 158 8.89 3.73 -10.43
CA HIS A 158 8.72 3.74 -8.98
C HIS A 158 7.28 3.39 -8.61
N VAL A 159 7.14 2.50 -7.63
CA VAL A 159 5.88 2.13 -6.98
C VAL A 159 5.97 2.50 -5.50
N LYS A 160 4.96 3.20 -4.99
CA LYS A 160 4.77 3.47 -3.57
C LYS A 160 3.71 2.54 -3.01
N VAL A 161 3.97 1.99 -1.84
CA VAL A 161 3.03 1.19 -1.07
C VAL A 161 2.93 1.80 0.31
N PHE A 162 1.77 2.32 0.68
CA PHE A 162 1.46 2.76 2.04
C PHE A 162 0.80 1.61 2.76
N ALA A 163 1.35 1.19 3.89
CA ALA A 163 0.95 -0.08 4.49
C ALA A 163 0.74 0.02 5.99
N GLN A 164 -0.50 -0.28 6.41
CA GLN A 164 -0.80 -0.66 7.79
C GLN A 164 -0.20 -2.04 8.08
N LEU A 165 0.39 -2.20 9.26
CA LEU A 165 1.06 -3.45 9.62
C LEU A 165 0.12 -4.66 9.64
N CYS A 166 -1.14 -4.48 10.02
CA CYS A 166 -2.14 -5.56 9.99
C CYS A 166 -2.38 -6.12 8.58
N GLU A 167 -2.23 -5.30 7.55
CA GLU A 167 -2.39 -5.69 6.14
C GLU A 167 -1.09 -6.20 5.52
N LEU A 168 0.05 -5.71 6.02
CA LEU A 168 1.37 -6.05 5.49
C LEU A 168 1.94 -7.33 6.07
N GLU A 169 1.87 -7.54 7.38
CA GLU A 169 2.63 -8.60 8.09
C GLU A 169 2.29 -10.02 7.59
N GLY A 170 1.08 -10.23 7.08
CA GLY A 170 0.69 -11.50 6.47
C GLY A 170 1.37 -11.79 5.12
N GLY A 171 1.87 -10.75 4.43
CA GLY A 171 2.54 -10.82 3.13
C GLY A 171 1.61 -10.96 1.91
N GLY A 172 0.42 -11.55 2.08
CA GLY A 172 -0.50 -11.86 0.98
C GLY A 172 -0.89 -10.66 0.12
N LYS A 173 -1.32 -9.55 0.73
CA LYS A 173 -1.74 -8.34 -0.02
C LYS A 173 -0.59 -7.66 -0.76
N LEU A 174 0.61 -7.66 -0.17
CA LEU A 174 1.79 -7.16 -0.87
C LEU A 174 2.16 -8.07 -2.05
N MET A 175 2.06 -9.39 -1.88
CA MET A 175 2.29 -10.34 -2.96
C MET A 175 1.31 -10.17 -4.11
N GLU A 176 0.04 -9.88 -3.83
CA GLU A 176 -0.95 -9.57 -4.87
C GLU A 176 -0.50 -8.42 -5.80
N ILE A 177 0.12 -7.38 -5.24
CA ILE A 177 0.72 -6.28 -6.01
C ILE A 177 1.95 -6.79 -6.80
N MET A 178 2.84 -7.54 -6.16
CA MET A 178 4.11 -7.99 -6.77
C MET A 178 3.95 -9.13 -7.79
N ASP A 179 2.80 -9.81 -7.77
CA ASP A 179 2.45 -10.91 -8.66
C ASP A 179 1.59 -10.51 -9.86
N MET A 180 1.24 -9.23 -9.96
CA MET A 180 0.61 -8.71 -11.17
C MET A 180 1.43 -9.10 -12.43
N LYS A 181 0.74 -9.64 -13.43
CA LYS A 181 1.34 -10.01 -14.72
C LYS A 181 1.79 -8.75 -15.45
N TYR A 182 2.97 -8.83 -16.07
CA TYR A 182 3.60 -7.73 -16.80
C TYR A 182 3.96 -6.52 -15.92
N PHE A 183 3.93 -6.69 -14.60
CA PHE A 183 4.31 -5.66 -13.64
C PHE A 183 5.81 -5.71 -13.40
N HIS A 184 6.53 -4.71 -13.92
CA HIS A 184 7.99 -4.69 -13.93
C HIS A 184 8.59 -3.45 -13.23
N PRO A 185 8.27 -3.20 -11.95
CA PRO A 185 8.77 -2.04 -11.22
C PRO A 185 10.30 -2.08 -11.06
N LYS A 186 10.95 -0.90 -11.13
CA LYS A 186 12.38 -0.76 -10.84
C LYS A 186 12.64 -0.42 -9.37
N VAL A 187 11.78 0.37 -8.74
CA VAL A 187 11.89 0.74 -7.33
C VAL A 187 10.54 0.53 -6.66
N VAL A 188 10.52 -0.12 -5.50
CA VAL A 188 9.36 -0.19 -4.62
C VAL A 188 9.69 0.51 -3.30
N THR A 189 8.83 1.41 -2.83
CA THR A 189 8.95 2.02 -1.50
C THR A 189 7.73 1.67 -0.67
N ILE A 190 7.95 0.91 0.40
CA ILE A 190 6.94 0.60 1.40
C ILE A 190 7.07 1.63 2.53
N THR A 191 6.00 2.34 2.84
CA THR A 191 5.98 3.34 3.92
C THR A 191 5.06 2.87 5.02
N ILE A 192 5.62 2.74 6.23
CA ILE A 192 4.86 2.51 7.47
C ILE A 192 4.78 3.86 8.16
N ARG A 193 3.64 4.53 8.04
CA ARG A 193 3.37 5.84 8.66
C ARG A 193 3.28 5.70 10.18
N HIS A 194 3.40 6.80 10.91
CA HIS A 194 3.22 6.80 12.37
C HIS A 194 1.92 6.10 12.79
N THR A 195 0.82 6.38 12.09
CA THR A 195 -0.49 5.80 12.37
C THR A 195 -0.61 4.34 11.93
N ASP A 196 0.30 3.82 11.12
CA ASP A 196 0.19 2.49 10.53
C ASP A 196 0.87 1.39 11.37
N TRP A 197 1.53 1.78 12.47
CA TRP A 197 2.11 0.87 13.45
C TRP A 197 1.03 0.24 14.33
N TRP A 198 1.32 -0.94 14.87
CA TRP A 198 0.48 -1.56 15.88
C TRP A 198 0.38 -0.70 17.13
N GLU A 199 -0.86 -0.44 17.57
CA GLU A 199 -1.16 0.20 18.87
C GLU A 199 -0.47 1.57 19.04
N TRP A 200 -0.26 2.28 17.93
CA TRP A 200 0.33 3.62 17.94
C TRP A 200 -0.51 4.59 18.76
N GLU A 201 -1.83 4.37 18.81
CA GLU A 201 -2.80 5.14 19.59
C GLU A 201 -2.47 5.10 21.09
N MET A 202 -1.84 4.04 21.57
CA MET A 202 -1.51 3.80 22.98
C MET A 202 -0.03 4.08 23.30
N ASP A 203 0.70 4.75 22.40
CA ASP A 203 2.14 5.00 22.51
C ASP A 203 2.97 3.72 22.73
N MET A 204 2.52 2.59 22.19
CA MET A 204 3.23 1.32 22.37
C MET A 204 4.61 1.33 21.66
N PRO A 205 5.58 0.53 22.14
CA PRO A 205 6.87 0.39 21.48
C PRO A 205 6.71 -0.11 20.03
N LEU A 206 7.55 0.40 19.12
CA LEU A 206 7.48 0.03 17.71
C LEU A 206 7.85 -1.44 17.53
N ARG A 207 6.95 -2.21 16.90
CA ARG A 207 7.15 -3.62 16.59
C ARG A 207 6.68 -3.93 15.18
N PHE A 208 7.34 -4.89 14.53
CA PHE A 208 7.02 -5.31 13.17
C PHE A 208 7.32 -6.81 13.01
N GLY A 209 6.27 -7.58 12.74
CA GLY A 209 6.32 -8.99 12.40
C GLY A 209 7.06 -9.26 11.10
N GLU A 210 7.68 -10.44 11.04
CA GLU A 210 8.64 -10.84 10.02
C GLU A 210 8.05 -11.71 8.90
N LYS A 211 6.83 -12.23 9.08
CA LYS A 211 6.26 -13.25 8.19
C LYS A 211 6.25 -12.81 6.72
N TRP A 212 5.92 -11.56 6.45
CA TRP A 212 5.95 -11.00 5.10
C TRP A 212 7.35 -11.00 4.46
N VAL A 213 8.43 -10.89 5.25
CA VAL A 213 9.81 -10.95 4.75
C VAL A 213 10.13 -12.35 4.21
N ASP A 214 9.59 -13.37 4.85
CA ASP A 214 9.76 -14.76 4.45
C ASP A 214 8.82 -15.18 3.31
N VAL A 215 7.64 -14.57 3.21
CA VAL A 215 6.63 -14.91 2.20
C VAL A 215 6.82 -14.13 0.90
N CYS A 216 7.19 -12.84 0.97
CA CYS A 216 7.21 -11.98 -0.19
C CYS A 216 8.43 -12.23 -1.10
N VAL A 217 8.18 -12.38 -2.40
CA VAL A 217 9.19 -12.52 -3.45
C VAL A 217 8.96 -11.46 -4.51
N PHE A 218 9.99 -10.67 -4.79
CA PHE A 218 9.85 -9.47 -5.61
C PHE A 218 10.15 -9.70 -7.09
N PRO A 219 9.61 -8.87 -8.01
CA PRO A 219 9.89 -8.98 -9.44
C PRO A 219 11.40 -8.89 -9.76
N GLU A 220 11.85 -9.66 -10.75
CA GLU A 220 13.24 -9.61 -11.25
C GLU A 220 13.64 -8.24 -11.84
N SER A 221 12.66 -7.41 -12.19
CA SER A 221 12.90 -6.05 -12.66
C SER A 221 13.40 -5.11 -11.57
N MET A 222 13.20 -5.46 -10.29
CA MET A 222 13.39 -4.57 -9.15
C MET A 222 14.88 -4.36 -8.84
N LYS A 223 15.30 -3.10 -8.85
CA LYS A 223 16.66 -2.65 -8.53
C LYS A 223 16.80 -2.23 -7.08
N GLU A 224 15.73 -1.73 -6.46
CA GLU A 224 15.73 -1.25 -5.09
C GLU A 224 14.39 -1.56 -4.42
N LEU A 225 14.47 -2.11 -3.20
CA LEU A 225 13.37 -2.08 -2.24
C LEU A 225 13.73 -1.08 -1.16
N ARG A 226 12.83 -0.14 -0.89
CA ARG A 226 12.97 0.84 0.17
C ARG A 226 11.87 0.64 1.20
N ILE A 227 12.22 0.67 2.48
CA ILE A 227 11.24 0.66 3.57
C ILE A 227 11.45 1.93 4.39
N ALA A 228 10.43 2.77 4.44
CA ALA A 228 10.39 3.99 5.23
C ALA A 228 9.67 3.71 6.54
N PHE A 229 10.42 3.74 7.65
CA PHE A 229 9.90 3.61 9.00
C PHE A 229 9.64 5.03 9.53
N GLU A 230 8.38 5.44 9.59
CA GLU A 230 7.98 6.77 10.06
C GLU A 230 7.36 6.67 11.46
N SER A 231 7.80 7.54 12.36
CA SER A 231 7.13 7.79 13.64
C SER A 231 7.36 9.24 14.06
N LEU A 232 6.99 9.58 15.28
CA LEU A 232 7.20 10.91 15.85
C LEU A 232 8.69 11.16 16.12
N GLU A 233 9.15 12.42 16.03
CA GLU A 233 10.54 12.81 16.31
C GLU A 233 10.97 12.40 17.73
N ARG A 234 10.06 12.44 18.70
CA ARG A 234 10.34 11.95 20.07
C ARG A 234 10.69 10.45 20.10
N LYS A 235 10.18 9.64 19.16
CA LYS A 235 10.44 8.20 19.02
C LYS A 235 11.58 7.88 18.05
N LYS A 236 12.44 8.86 17.70
CA LYS A 236 13.56 8.63 16.76
C LYS A 236 14.44 7.44 17.16
N ALA A 237 14.66 7.23 18.47
CA ALA A 237 15.53 6.15 18.95
C ALA A 237 14.91 4.79 18.63
N SER A 238 13.61 4.62 18.87
CA SER A 238 12.86 3.44 18.43
C SER A 238 12.92 3.24 16.92
N VAL A 239 12.74 4.30 16.13
CA VAL A 239 12.82 4.24 14.67
C VAL A 239 14.21 3.79 14.20
N ASP A 240 15.27 4.36 14.77
CA ASP A 240 16.65 4.00 14.45
C ASP A 240 16.93 2.53 14.83
N GLN A 241 16.44 2.08 15.99
CA GLN A 241 16.58 0.68 16.43
C GLN A 241 15.89 -0.30 15.47
N VAL A 242 14.64 -0.04 15.06
CA VAL A 242 13.94 -0.94 14.12
C VAL A 242 14.60 -0.92 12.74
N ALA A 243 15.07 0.24 12.27
CA ALA A 243 15.80 0.34 11.00
C ALA A 243 17.13 -0.44 11.03
N GLU A 244 17.90 -0.32 12.12
CA GLU A 244 19.15 -1.07 12.30
C GLU A 244 18.89 -2.58 12.39
N GLN A 245 17.83 -2.99 13.08
CA GLN A 245 17.42 -4.38 13.14
C GLN A 245 17.00 -4.91 11.76
N ALA A 246 16.25 -4.14 10.98
CA ALA A 246 15.84 -4.50 9.62
C ALA A 246 17.06 -4.74 8.72
N ILE A 247 18.05 -3.83 8.77
CA ILE A 247 19.32 -3.96 8.04
C ILE A 247 20.02 -5.28 8.36
N LYS A 248 20.05 -5.68 9.64
CA LYS A 248 20.77 -6.87 10.10
C LYS A 248 20.01 -8.18 9.92
N LYS A 249 18.68 -8.14 10.02
CA LYS A 249 17.84 -9.33 10.16
C LYS A 249 17.12 -9.71 8.87
N TRP A 250 16.90 -8.77 7.95
CA TRP A 250 16.05 -8.98 6.78
C TRP A 250 16.84 -8.99 5.48
N GLU A 251 16.60 -10.04 4.71
CA GLU A 251 17.00 -10.19 3.31
C GLU A 251 15.75 -10.53 2.53
N PHE A 252 15.64 -10.04 1.30
CA PHE A 252 14.49 -10.29 0.44
C PHE A 252 14.91 -11.06 -0.80
N GLU A 253 14.02 -11.89 -1.32
CA GLU A 253 14.28 -12.68 -2.52
C GLU A 253 13.56 -12.08 -3.73
N ARG A 254 14.24 -12.07 -4.88
CA ARG A 254 13.63 -11.79 -6.17
C ARG A 254 13.20 -13.08 -6.87
N LYS A 255 12.27 -13.00 -7.82
CA LYS A 255 11.76 -14.14 -8.60
C LYS A 255 12.86 -14.89 -9.38
N ASP A 256 13.99 -14.25 -9.66
CA ASP A 256 15.17 -14.87 -10.28
C ASP A 256 16.15 -15.51 -9.27
N GLY A 257 15.75 -15.61 -7.99
CA GLY A 257 16.55 -16.16 -6.90
C GLY A 257 17.66 -15.23 -6.41
N VAL A 258 17.73 -13.98 -6.91
CA VAL A 258 18.70 -13.00 -6.43
C VAL A 258 18.26 -12.47 -5.07
N ILE A 259 19.18 -12.51 -4.10
CA ILE A 259 18.96 -11.97 -2.76
C ILE A 259 19.24 -10.47 -2.78
N MET A 260 18.35 -9.71 -2.14
CA MET A 260 18.48 -8.29 -1.88
C MET A 260 18.84 -8.08 -0.42
N SER A 261 19.94 -7.37 -0.19
CA SER A 261 20.48 -7.10 1.15
C SER A 261 20.61 -5.59 1.36
N ALA A 262 20.46 -5.17 2.61
CA ALA A 262 20.76 -3.83 3.09
C ALA A 262 22.09 -3.78 3.86
N GLU A 263 22.95 -4.80 3.74
CA GLU A 263 24.27 -4.80 4.36
C GLU A 263 25.07 -3.55 3.94
N GLY A 264 25.59 -2.83 4.93
CA GLY A 264 26.31 -1.56 4.72
C GLY A 264 25.41 -0.38 4.34
N CYS A 265 24.08 -0.53 4.34
CA CYS A 265 23.15 0.58 4.12
C CYS A 265 23.24 1.59 5.26
N VAL A 266 23.37 2.87 4.90
CA VAL A 266 23.13 4.00 5.81
C VAL A 266 21.71 4.51 5.54
N PRO A 267 20.79 4.48 6.52
CA PRO A 267 19.43 4.95 6.31
C PRO A 267 19.38 6.41 5.84
N SER A 268 18.50 6.70 4.87
CA SER A 268 18.19 8.07 4.50
C SER A 268 17.16 8.64 5.47
N ILE A 269 17.43 9.83 6.02
CA ILE A 269 16.60 10.45 7.04
C ILE A 269 15.77 11.59 6.44
N MET A 270 14.47 11.58 6.71
CA MET A 270 13.57 12.69 6.42
C MET A 270 12.90 13.14 7.73
N ARG A 271 12.77 14.46 7.89
CA ARG A 271 12.03 15.09 8.97
C ARG A 271 10.99 16.02 8.39
N TRP A 272 9.80 16.01 8.97
CA TRP A 272 8.72 16.87 8.52
C TRP A 272 7.70 17.10 9.64
N SER A 273 6.87 18.12 9.47
CA SER A 273 5.80 18.43 10.40
C SER A 273 4.46 18.38 9.69
N GLY A 274 3.45 17.85 10.37
CA GLY A 274 2.09 17.72 9.85
C GLY A 274 1.06 18.09 10.91
N ALA A 275 -0.22 18.10 10.51
CA ALA A 275 -1.30 18.35 11.46
C ALA A 275 -1.37 17.23 12.50
N SER A 276 -1.70 17.57 13.75
CA SER A 276 -2.06 16.59 14.79
C SER A 276 -3.52 16.14 14.72
N THR A 277 -4.25 16.63 13.73
CA THR A 277 -5.66 16.30 13.53
C THR A 277 -5.80 15.33 12.37
N TRP A 278 -6.47 14.21 12.60
CA TRP A 278 -6.89 13.30 11.54
C TRP A 278 -8.05 12.42 12.00
N GLU A 279 -8.85 11.93 11.06
CA GLU A 279 -10.00 11.05 11.34
C GLU A 279 -10.97 11.68 12.37
N GLY A 280 -11.21 12.99 12.24
CA GLY A 280 -12.08 13.75 13.14
C GLY A 280 -11.53 13.93 14.57
N ARG A 281 -10.28 13.55 14.83
CA ARG A 281 -9.64 13.62 16.15
C ARG A 281 -8.37 14.45 16.13
N ARG A 282 -8.18 15.26 17.17
CA ARG A 282 -6.93 15.94 17.47
C ARG A 282 -6.13 15.12 18.49
N TRP A 283 -4.90 14.76 18.15
CA TRP A 283 -4.00 13.91 18.94
C TRP A 283 -3.10 14.77 19.82
N LEU A 284 -3.55 14.98 21.06
CA LEU A 284 -2.98 15.94 22.01
C LEU A 284 -1.67 15.47 22.61
N ARG A 285 -1.55 14.18 22.93
CA ARG A 285 -0.37 13.62 23.61
C ARG A 285 0.94 13.95 22.90
N ASP A 286 0.90 13.97 21.58
CA ASP A 286 2.07 13.96 20.73
C ASP A 286 2.43 15.35 20.17
N GLU A 287 1.62 16.37 20.49
CA GLU A 287 1.81 17.73 19.99
C GLU A 287 3.13 18.36 20.43
N THR A 288 3.91 18.82 19.45
CA THR A 288 5.08 19.68 19.73
C THR A 288 4.71 21.16 19.73
N LYS A 289 3.63 21.50 19.01
CA LYS A 289 2.97 22.82 18.98
C LYS A 289 1.47 22.61 18.77
N PRO A 290 0.63 23.62 19.04
CA PRO A 290 -0.81 23.50 18.79
C PRO A 290 -1.09 23.04 17.36
N ASN A 291 -1.88 21.97 17.21
CA ASN A 291 -2.25 21.34 15.94
C ASN A 291 -1.09 20.76 15.13
N GLN A 292 0.09 20.52 15.71
CA GLN A 292 1.27 20.09 14.96
C GLN A 292 1.99 18.90 15.62
N LEU A 293 2.34 17.92 14.79
CA LEU A 293 3.27 16.85 15.10
C LEU A 293 4.54 16.98 14.28
N ASP A 294 5.66 16.56 14.88
CA ASP A 294 6.94 16.44 14.20
C ASP A 294 7.28 14.96 13.99
N TYR A 295 7.59 14.60 12.76
CA TYR A 295 7.85 13.24 12.31
C TYR A 295 9.32 13.02 11.95
N TYR A 296 9.78 11.81 12.24
CA TYR A 296 11.09 11.28 11.89
C TYR A 296 10.93 10.01 11.07
N VAL A 297 11.56 9.98 9.89
CA VAL A 297 11.50 8.86 8.96
C VAL A 297 12.89 8.35 8.67
N ALA A 298 13.14 7.08 8.96
CA ALA A 298 14.34 6.37 8.53
C ALA A 298 14.01 5.44 7.36
N THR A 299 14.65 5.66 6.21
CA THR A 299 14.45 4.83 5.01
C THR A 299 15.64 3.92 4.78
N VAL A 300 15.43 2.61 4.87
CA VAL A 300 16.43 1.58 4.57
C VAL A 300 16.26 1.11 3.13
N THR A 301 17.36 0.87 2.42
CA THR A 301 17.35 0.41 1.02
C THR A 301 18.06 -0.93 0.86
N TRP A 302 17.33 -1.93 0.34
CA TRP A 302 17.87 -3.22 -0.07
C TRP A 302 18.19 -3.20 -1.57
N ARG A 303 19.34 -3.77 -1.92
CA ARG A 303 19.83 -3.86 -3.31
C ARG A 303 20.24 -5.30 -3.65
N PRO A 304 20.19 -5.71 -4.92
CA PRO A 304 20.65 -7.03 -5.34
C PRO A 304 22.11 -7.24 -4.96
N VAL A 305 22.41 -8.35 -4.27
CA VAL A 305 23.78 -8.74 -3.96
C VAL A 305 24.42 -9.25 -5.26
N MET A 306 25.39 -8.51 -5.79
CA MET A 306 26.17 -9.00 -6.92
C MET A 306 26.96 -10.23 -6.48
N LYS A 307 26.71 -11.39 -7.10
CA LYS A 307 27.65 -12.50 -7.00
C LYS A 307 28.93 -12.05 -7.69
N GLU A 308 30.04 -11.94 -6.96
CA GLU A 308 31.34 -11.84 -7.60
C GLU A 308 31.48 -13.03 -8.56
N PRO A 309 31.85 -12.82 -9.84
CA PRO A 309 32.10 -13.93 -10.74
C PRO A 309 33.23 -14.73 -10.13
N ALA A 310 32.96 -16.00 -9.80
CA ALA A 310 33.96 -16.92 -9.30
C ALA A 310 35.19 -16.83 -10.21
N SER A 311 36.32 -16.39 -9.64
CA SER A 311 37.59 -16.37 -10.34
C SER A 311 37.80 -17.76 -10.94
N VAL A 312 37.83 -17.82 -12.28
CA VAL A 312 38.06 -19.05 -13.03
C VAL A 312 39.49 -19.51 -12.72
N LEU A 313 39.64 -20.36 -11.71
CA LEU A 313 40.80 -21.23 -11.59
C LEU A 313 40.56 -22.42 -12.53
N PRO A 314 41.49 -22.73 -13.45
CA PRO A 314 41.36 -23.88 -14.32
C PRO A 314 41.80 -25.12 -13.54
N THR A 315 40.86 -25.90 -13.04
CA THR A 315 41.15 -27.29 -12.70
C THR A 315 39.91 -28.15 -12.84
N GLY A 316 39.99 -29.09 -13.79
CA GLY A 316 38.94 -30.05 -14.05
C GLY A 316 38.70 -30.97 -12.87
N ALA A 317 37.43 -31.08 -12.50
CA ALA A 317 36.79 -32.31 -12.06
C ALA A 317 35.29 -32.07 -12.20
N ALA A 318 34.63 -32.86 -13.03
CA ALA A 318 33.19 -32.85 -13.16
C ALA A 318 32.58 -33.37 -11.86
N ASP A 319 32.07 -32.45 -11.04
CA ASP A 319 31.12 -32.76 -9.98
C ASP A 319 29.83 -32.01 -10.30
N SER A 320 28.86 -32.76 -10.78
CA SER A 320 27.47 -32.35 -10.95
C SER A 320 26.83 -32.13 -9.57
N GLN A 321 27.22 -31.06 -8.86
CA GLN A 321 26.50 -30.60 -7.70
C GLN A 321 25.34 -29.72 -8.17
N ALA A 322 24.12 -30.24 -8.01
CA ALA A 322 22.89 -29.47 -8.04
C ALA A 322 23.05 -28.18 -7.22
N PRO A 323 22.40 -27.06 -7.60
CA PRO A 323 22.55 -25.80 -6.90
C PRO A 323 22.21 -26.02 -5.42
N ARG A 324 23.22 -25.87 -4.56
CA ARG A 324 23.05 -25.91 -3.11
C ARG A 324 22.02 -24.84 -2.76
N GLN A 325 20.79 -25.25 -2.49
CA GLN A 325 19.76 -24.40 -1.90
C GLN A 325 20.35 -23.81 -0.63
N ARG A 326 20.67 -22.53 -0.67
CA ARG A 326 21.09 -21.78 0.51
C ARG A 326 19.87 -21.82 1.43
N LYS A 327 19.92 -22.58 2.53
CA LYS A 327 18.82 -22.62 3.51
C LYS A 327 18.54 -21.19 3.92
N ARG A 328 17.36 -20.70 3.55
CA ARG A 328 16.91 -19.33 3.82
C ARG A 328 16.93 -19.14 5.33
N LYS A 329 17.65 -18.12 5.81
CA LYS A 329 17.55 -17.73 7.21
C LYS A 329 16.14 -17.20 7.40
N THR A 330 15.37 -17.81 8.29
CA THR A 330 14.07 -17.27 8.69
C THR A 330 14.28 -15.85 9.20
N ALA A 331 13.47 -14.92 8.71
CA ALA A 331 13.47 -13.56 9.20
C ALA A 331 13.15 -13.54 10.71
N LYS A 332 13.44 -12.42 11.35
CA LYS A 332 13.15 -12.21 12.78
C LYS A 332 12.32 -10.94 12.95
N PRO A 333 11.43 -10.88 13.95
CA PRO A 333 10.67 -9.68 14.21
C PRO A 333 11.60 -8.53 14.59
N LEU A 334 11.11 -7.32 14.31
CA LEU A 334 11.69 -6.07 14.79
C LEU A 334 10.93 -5.63 16.02
N GLN A 335 11.67 -5.17 17.02
CA GLN A 335 11.08 -4.62 18.23
C GLN A 335 12.03 -3.60 18.81
N ALA A 336 11.57 -2.36 18.94
CA ALA A 336 12.27 -1.35 19.69
C ALA A 336 12.19 -1.65 21.19
N GLU A 337 13.18 -1.19 21.95
CA GLU A 337 13.11 -1.16 23.40
C GLU A 337 11.96 -0.25 23.87
N GLU A 338 11.50 -0.42 25.11
CA GLU A 338 10.45 0.44 25.63
C GLU A 338 10.95 1.88 25.77
N ASP A 339 10.37 2.79 24.99
CA ASP A 339 10.48 4.23 25.23
C ASP A 339 9.65 4.63 26.46
N GLU A 340 10.00 5.74 27.09
CA GLU A 340 9.18 6.36 28.13
C GLU A 340 7.81 6.74 27.53
N ARG A 341 6.77 6.02 27.97
CA ARG A 341 5.40 6.26 27.49
C ARG A 341 4.90 7.57 28.03
N LEU A 342 4.32 8.39 27.16
CA LEU A 342 3.60 9.59 27.59
C LEU A 342 2.22 9.17 28.10
N ILE A 343 2.08 9.10 29.42
CA ILE A 343 0.79 8.86 30.07
C ILE A 343 0.07 10.20 30.17
N THR A 344 -1.05 10.34 29.45
CA THR A 344 -1.89 11.53 29.52
C THR A 344 -3.33 11.14 29.88
N ASP A 345 -4.07 12.07 30.50
CA ASP A 345 -5.49 11.83 30.82
C ASP A 345 -6.34 11.71 29.54
N MET A 346 -5.92 12.37 28.46
CA MET A 346 -6.61 12.42 27.16
C MET A 346 -5.58 12.45 26.02
N ASP A 347 -5.36 11.30 25.41
CA ASP A 347 -4.41 11.15 24.31
C ASP A 347 -4.89 11.83 23.02
N SER A 348 -6.21 11.76 22.76
CA SER A 348 -6.88 12.46 21.67
C SER A 348 -8.27 12.92 22.07
N VAL A 349 -8.82 13.84 21.27
CA VAL A 349 -10.16 14.40 21.45
C VAL A 349 -10.84 14.58 20.10
N LEU A 350 -12.15 14.37 20.05
CA LEU A 350 -12.94 14.61 18.84
C LEU A 350 -13.03 16.10 18.55
N VAL A 351 -12.80 16.50 17.30
CA VAL A 351 -12.79 17.90 16.88
C VAL A 351 -14.15 18.55 17.15
N ALA A 352 -15.25 17.87 16.82
CA ALA A 352 -16.61 18.35 17.12
C ALA A 352 -16.84 18.57 18.63
N PHE A 353 -16.16 17.82 19.50
CA PHE A 353 -16.25 18.05 20.95
C PHE A 353 -15.50 19.32 21.38
N LEU A 354 -14.36 19.63 20.74
CA LEU A 354 -13.65 20.90 20.96
C LEU A 354 -14.51 22.10 20.54
N GLU A 355 -15.15 22.01 19.38
CA GLU A 355 -16.04 23.04 18.86
C GLU A 355 -17.23 23.27 19.79
N HIS A 356 -17.87 22.19 20.25
CA HIS A 356 -18.99 22.26 21.17
C HIS A 356 -18.60 22.85 22.53
N ALA A 357 -17.42 22.51 23.05
CA ALA A 357 -16.88 23.08 24.28
C ALA A 357 -16.35 24.52 24.11
N GLY A 358 -16.39 25.08 22.88
CA GLY A 358 -15.89 26.42 22.57
C GLY A 358 -14.38 26.57 22.72
N VAL A 359 -13.63 25.46 22.58
CA VAL A 359 -12.16 25.45 22.69
C VAL A 359 -11.56 25.89 21.36
N PRO A 360 -10.80 27.01 21.30
CA PRO A 360 -10.19 27.45 20.05
C PRO A 360 -9.22 26.43 19.46
N GLU A 361 -9.17 26.33 18.14
CA GLU A 361 -8.35 25.35 17.42
C GLU A 361 -6.88 25.41 17.83
N HIS A 362 -6.28 26.59 17.96
CA HIS A 362 -4.86 26.78 18.28
C HIS A 362 -4.54 26.75 19.78
N THR A 363 -5.46 26.26 20.62
CA THR A 363 -5.22 26.10 22.06
C THR A 363 -4.14 25.04 22.28
N PRO A 364 -3.08 25.28 23.08
CA PRO A 364 -2.09 24.26 23.42
C PRO A 364 -2.69 23.02 24.08
N ALA A 365 -2.08 21.84 23.87
CA ALA A 365 -2.63 20.56 24.33
C ALA A 365 -2.92 20.48 25.84
N ASP A 366 -2.03 21.01 26.68
CA ASP A 366 -2.19 21.07 28.14
C ASP A 366 -3.39 21.94 28.56
N GLU A 367 -3.57 23.07 27.87
CA GLU A 367 -4.70 23.96 28.07
C GLU A 367 -6.02 23.34 27.56
N VAL A 368 -6.00 22.65 26.41
CA VAL A 368 -7.15 21.86 25.94
C VAL A 368 -7.57 20.85 27.00
N GLN A 369 -6.61 20.11 27.57
CA GLN A 369 -6.92 19.14 28.62
C GLN A 369 -7.53 19.79 29.86
N ARG A 370 -7.05 20.98 30.25
CA ARG A 370 -7.62 21.75 31.38
C ARG A 370 -9.05 22.22 31.07
N LEU A 371 -9.27 22.88 29.94
CA LEU A 371 -10.57 23.42 29.55
C LEU A 371 -11.63 22.32 29.43
N LEU A 372 -11.26 21.16 28.90
CA LEU A 372 -12.18 20.03 28.79
C LEU A 372 -12.48 19.37 30.13
N ARG A 373 -11.53 19.35 31.08
CA ARG A 373 -11.81 18.91 32.45
C ARG A 373 -12.83 19.85 33.10
N ASP A 374 -12.60 21.16 33.04
CA ASP A 374 -13.52 22.17 33.57
C ASP A 374 -14.91 22.05 32.92
N TYR A 375 -14.96 21.87 31.60
CA TYR A 375 -16.21 21.68 30.85
C TYR A 375 -16.98 20.43 31.30
N ARG A 376 -16.28 19.31 31.51
CA ARG A 376 -16.90 18.05 31.97
C ARG A 376 -17.43 18.18 33.40
N GLU A 377 -16.72 18.86 34.28
CA GLU A 377 -17.15 19.09 35.66
C GLU A 377 -18.42 19.97 35.73
N MET A 378 -18.51 20.99 34.87
CA MET A 378 -19.68 21.88 34.82
C MET A 378 -20.92 21.21 34.20
N ASN A 379 -20.73 20.26 33.28
CA ASN A 379 -21.81 19.62 32.52
C ASN A 379 -22.10 18.16 32.94
N TYR A 380 -21.61 17.73 34.11
CA TYR A 380 -21.63 16.34 34.59
C TYR A 380 -23.04 15.69 34.68
N SER A 381 -24.12 16.48 34.66
CA SER A 381 -25.51 15.97 34.71
C SER A 381 -26.20 15.80 33.35
N VAL A 382 -25.57 16.28 32.27
CA VAL A 382 -26.12 16.26 30.89
C VAL A 382 -25.29 15.36 29.96
N TRP A 383 -24.11 14.93 30.41
CA TRP A 383 -23.10 14.29 29.57
C TRP A 383 -23.03 12.79 29.83
N ASP A 384 -23.62 12.00 28.92
CA ASP A 384 -23.30 10.58 28.76
C ASP A 384 -22.42 10.42 27.50
N PRO A 385 -21.12 10.06 27.65
CA PRO A 385 -20.23 9.84 26.52
C PRO A 385 -20.68 8.73 25.58
N GLU A 386 -21.49 7.77 26.04
CA GLU A 386 -22.05 6.71 25.18
C GLU A 386 -23.14 7.26 24.25
N ASP A 387 -24.00 8.17 24.73
CA ASP A 387 -25.07 8.79 23.92
C ASP A 387 -24.50 9.67 22.78
N TRP A 388 -23.39 10.37 23.01
CA TRP A 388 -22.79 11.22 21.98
C TRP A 388 -22.09 10.41 20.89
N ILE A 389 -21.39 9.33 21.26
CA ILE A 389 -20.77 8.40 20.30
C ILE A 389 -21.87 7.71 19.46
N ARG A 390 -23.00 7.33 20.09
CA ARG A 390 -24.14 6.70 19.40
C ARG A 390 -24.84 7.65 18.41
N ASN A 391 -25.06 8.90 18.82
CA ASN A 391 -25.73 9.88 17.97
C ASN A 391 -24.84 10.34 16.80
N PHE A 392 -23.52 10.41 16.97
CA PHE A 392 -22.60 10.71 15.86
C PHE A 392 -22.44 9.54 14.88
N SER A 393 -22.42 8.29 15.36
CA SER A 393 -22.34 7.12 14.46
C SER A 393 -23.57 6.97 13.55
N GLU A 394 -24.75 7.40 14.01
CA GLU A 394 -26.00 7.32 13.22
C GLU A 394 -26.12 8.43 12.15
N GLU A 395 -25.48 9.59 12.34
CA GLU A 395 -25.49 10.69 11.37
C GLU A 395 -24.41 10.53 10.28
N ASP A 396 -23.21 10.03 10.63
CA ASP A 396 -22.14 9.79 9.65
C ASP A 396 -22.36 8.54 8.79
N GLU A 397 -23.10 7.51 9.26
CA GLU A 397 -23.42 6.34 8.42
C GLU A 397 -24.29 6.71 7.19
N ASN A 398 -25.01 7.84 7.23
CA ASN A 398 -25.90 8.27 6.15
C ASN A 398 -25.26 9.23 5.13
N GLU A 399 -24.12 9.87 5.43
CA GLU A 399 -23.48 10.83 4.51
C GLU A 399 -22.28 10.24 3.74
N TYR A 400 -21.74 9.10 4.18
CA TYR A 400 -20.71 8.35 3.44
C TYR A 400 -21.27 7.24 2.52
N SER A 401 -22.59 7.16 2.36
CA SER A 401 -23.30 6.23 1.47
C SER A 401 -23.72 6.91 0.15
N LEU A 402 -22.80 7.55 -0.56
CA LEU A 402 -23.03 7.96 -1.95
C LEU A 402 -21.71 7.99 -2.73
N ASN A 403 -21.28 6.82 -3.19
CA ASN A 403 -20.68 6.60 -4.50
C ASN A 403 -20.86 5.12 -4.85
N ASP A 404 -22.06 4.81 -5.36
CA ASP A 404 -22.46 3.56 -6.02
C ASP A 404 -21.74 3.40 -7.38
N ASP A 405 -20.40 3.37 -7.34
CA ASP A 405 -19.55 2.67 -8.31
C ASP A 405 -18.55 1.81 -7.51
N TRP A 406 -19.11 1.17 -6.47
CA TRP A 406 -18.44 0.29 -5.53
C TRP A 406 -18.49 -1.13 -6.08
N ASP A 407 -17.68 -1.40 -7.10
CA ASP A 407 -17.44 -2.76 -7.58
C ASP A 407 -17.04 -3.63 -6.39
N GLY A 408 -17.86 -4.65 -6.14
CA GLY A 408 -17.88 -5.45 -4.93
C GLY A 408 -16.52 -5.82 -4.36
N TYR A 409 -16.47 -5.76 -3.02
CA TYR A 409 -15.54 -6.54 -2.25
C TYR A 409 -15.75 -8.02 -2.62
N ASP A 410 -14.92 -8.51 -3.55
CA ASP A 410 -14.69 -9.94 -3.75
C ASP A 410 -13.96 -10.48 -2.52
N ASN A 411 -14.73 -10.66 -1.43
CA ASN A 411 -14.44 -11.63 -0.39
C ASN A 411 -14.68 -13.03 -0.98
N GLU A 412 -13.73 -13.53 -1.78
CA GLU A 412 -13.64 -14.95 -2.09
C GLU A 412 -12.32 -15.50 -1.54
N PHE A 413 -12.35 -15.84 -0.26
CA PHE A 413 -11.54 -16.91 0.30
C PHE A 413 -12.11 -18.23 -0.23
N ASN A 414 -11.39 -18.87 -1.16
CA ASN A 414 -11.63 -20.26 -1.50
C ASN A 414 -10.30 -21.01 -1.43
N PHE A 415 -9.97 -21.51 -0.24
CA PHE A 415 -9.01 -22.60 -0.09
C PHE A 415 -9.80 -23.91 -0.15
N ASN A 416 -9.83 -24.51 -1.33
CA ASN A 416 -9.96 -25.95 -1.42
C ASN A 416 -8.63 -26.56 -0.94
N ASP A 417 -8.68 -27.27 0.17
CA ASP A 417 -7.93 -28.52 0.30
C ASP A 417 -8.49 -29.29 1.50
N ASP A 418 -9.09 -30.43 1.20
CA ASP A 418 -9.01 -31.62 2.03
C ASP A 418 -9.17 -32.82 1.10
N LEU A 419 -8.16 -33.69 1.06
CA LEU A 419 -8.30 -35.13 1.30
C LEU A 419 -7.01 -35.87 0.94
N TRP A 420 -6.18 -36.13 1.96
CA TRP A 420 -5.35 -37.33 2.08
C TRP A 420 -5.54 -37.89 3.48
N ASP A 421 -6.34 -38.96 3.61
CA ASP A 421 -5.85 -40.29 4.00
C ASP A 421 -7.02 -41.19 4.42
N SER A 422 -7.19 -42.29 3.70
CA SER A 422 -7.40 -43.59 4.33
C SER A 422 -7.14 -44.70 3.30
N ASP A 423 -6.04 -45.42 3.51
CA ASP A 423 -5.83 -46.78 3.03
C ASP A 423 -7.05 -47.66 3.35
N ASP A 424 -7.54 -48.42 2.36
CA ASP A 424 -7.85 -49.85 2.55
C ASP A 424 -8.13 -50.56 1.21
N ASN A 425 -7.26 -51.53 0.93
CA ASN A 425 -7.49 -52.84 0.30
C ASN A 425 -8.16 -52.97 -1.09
N TYR A 426 -7.27 -53.25 -2.04
CA TYR A 426 -7.47 -54.14 -3.20
C TYR A 426 -7.81 -55.58 -2.76
N VAL A 427 -8.97 -56.14 -3.15
CA VAL A 427 -9.18 -57.57 -3.49
C VAL A 427 -10.36 -57.71 -4.46
N GLU A 428 -10.07 -58.39 -5.58
CA GLU A 428 -10.84 -59.24 -6.53
C GLU A 428 -12.38 -59.27 -6.59
N GLY A 429 -12.86 -59.51 -7.83
CA GLY A 429 -14.16 -60.15 -8.15
C GLY A 429 -14.96 -59.34 -9.17
N GLU A 430 -14.74 -59.56 -10.47
CA GLU A 430 -15.53 -60.47 -11.34
C GLU A 430 -16.94 -59.97 -11.69
N ASP A 431 -17.23 -60.11 -12.99
CA ASP A 431 -18.54 -60.32 -13.60
C ASP A 431 -19.44 -59.14 -13.97
N ASN A 432 -19.42 -58.89 -15.29
CA ASN A 432 -20.52 -59.18 -16.22
C ASN A 432 -21.47 -58.06 -16.69
N TYR A 433 -21.40 -57.93 -18.02
CA TYR A 433 -22.50 -57.87 -19.01
C TYR A 433 -23.07 -56.51 -19.44
N GLU A 434 -22.99 -56.36 -20.77
CA GLU A 434 -23.98 -55.82 -21.72
C GLU A 434 -24.28 -54.32 -21.65
N ASP A 435 -23.84 -53.57 -22.66
CA ASP A 435 -24.61 -53.23 -23.87
C ASP A 435 -25.88 -52.43 -23.55
N ILE A 436 -25.94 -51.19 -24.05
CA ILE A 436 -27.01 -50.69 -24.91
C ILE A 436 -26.54 -49.36 -25.52
N GLU A 437 -26.53 -49.35 -26.84
CA GLU A 437 -26.44 -48.19 -27.74
C GLU A 437 -27.63 -47.23 -27.55
N LEU A 438 -27.37 -45.91 -27.56
CA LEU A 438 -27.71 -44.99 -28.66
C LEU A 438 -27.28 -43.55 -28.33
#